data_AF-A0A1A8MUB4-F1
#
_entry.id   AF-A0A1A8MUB4-F1
#
_cell.length_a   1.000
_cell.length_b   1.000
_cell.length_c   1.000
_cell.angle_alpha   90.00
_cell.angle_beta   90.00
_cell.angle_gamma   90.00
#
_symmetry.space_group_name_H-M   'P 1'
#
loop_
_entity.id
_entity.type
_entity.pdbx_description
1 polymer ?
#
loop_
_entity_poly.entity_id
_entity_poly.type
_entity_poly.pdbx_seq_one_letter_code
_entity_poly.pdbx_strand_id
1 'polypeptide(L)'
;NVQVSKLPNGLVIASLENYSPLSSVGVFVKAGSRFETSENLGVSHVLRLAANLTTKGASAFKICHSVEALGGSLSVTGSRETMVYTADCLRDD
;
A
#
# COMPACT_ATOMS: atom_id res chain seq x y z
N ASN A 1 19.67 6.44 10.19
CA ASN A 1 20.14 5.34 9.31
C ASN A 1 18.96 4.44 8.98
N VAL A 2 18.85 4.01 7.73
CA VAL A 2 17.82 3.06 7.30
C VAL A 2 18.12 1.70 7.94
N GLN A 3 17.11 1.09 8.57
CA GLN A 3 17.18 -0.28 9.08
C GLN A 3 16.46 -1.20 8.10
N VAL A 4 17.11 -2.30 7.72
CA VAL A 4 16.54 -3.28 6.78
C VAL A 4 16.57 -4.65 7.44
N SER A 5 15.42 -5.32 7.47
CA SER A 5 15.28 -6.69 7.96
C SER A 5 14.55 -7.55 6.93
N LYS A 6 14.77 -8.87 6.99
CA LYS A 6 14.14 -9.83 6.09
C LYS A 6 13.50 -10.94 6.92
N LEU A 7 12.21 -11.15 6.72
CA LEU A 7 11.46 -12.22 7.38
C LEU A 7 11.78 -13.59 6.75
N PRO A 8 11.54 -14.70 7.47
CA PRO A 8 11.79 -16.05 6.96
C PRO A 8 11.03 -16.38 5.66
N ASN A 9 9.86 -15.76 5.44
CA ASN A 9 9.07 -15.91 4.22
C ASN A 9 9.60 -15.07 3.03
N GLY A 10 10.68 -14.32 3.22
CA GLY A 10 11.31 -13.51 2.18
C GLY A 10 10.85 -12.06 2.11
N LEU A 11 9.87 -11.63 2.91
CA LEU A 11 9.43 -10.24 2.95
C LEU A 11 10.53 -9.34 3.50
N VAL A 12 10.83 -8.25 2.79
CA VAL A 12 11.82 -7.25 3.19
C VAL A 12 11.10 -6.07 3.83
N ILE A 13 11.53 -5.69 5.02
CA ILE A 13 11.02 -4.54 5.77
C ILE A 13 12.16 -3.54 5.88
N ALA A 14 11.94 -2.32 5.36
CA ALA A 14 12.85 -1.21 5.51
C ALA A 14 12.15 -0.10 6.32
N SER A 15 12.80 0.40 7.35
CA SER A 15 12.30 1.50 8.17
C SER A 15 13.37 2.57 8.33
N LEU A 16 12.92 3.82 8.45
CA LEU A 16 13.78 4.97 8.69
C LEU A 16 13.09 5.87 9.70
N GLU A 17 13.69 5.98 10.89
CA GLU A 17 13.29 6.97 11.87
C GLU A 17 13.81 8.35 11.44
N ASN A 18 12.89 9.32 11.34
CA ASN A 18 13.17 10.70 10.94
C ASN A 18 12.63 11.74 11.93
N TYR A 19 12.07 11.32 13.07
CA TYR A 19 11.49 12.17 14.11
C TYR A 19 10.36 13.11 13.63
N SER A 20 9.84 12.93 12.42
CA SER A 20 8.68 13.66 11.86
C SER A 20 7.37 13.38 12.62
N PRO A 21 6.47 14.37 12.81
CA PRO A 21 5.13 14.12 13.33
C PRO A 21 4.25 13.31 12.36
N LEU A 22 4.69 13.13 11.11
CA LEU A 22 4.03 12.33 10.08
C LEU A 22 4.78 11.03 9.84
N SER A 23 4.04 9.94 9.74
CA SER A 23 4.54 8.61 9.36
C SER A 23 3.92 8.17 8.05
N SER A 24 4.71 7.49 7.23
CA SER A 24 4.28 6.91 5.96
C SER A 24 4.65 5.44 5.92
N VAL A 25 3.67 4.60 5.62
CA VAL A 25 3.84 3.15 5.50
C VAL A 25 3.48 2.74 4.08
N GLY A 26 4.44 2.11 3.39
CA GLY A 26 4.29 1.68 2.00
C GLY A 26 4.50 0.18 1.83
N VAL A 27 3.61 -0.47 1.09
CA VAL A 27 3.78 -1.84 0.60
C VAL A 27 4.13 -1.78 -0.88
N PHE A 28 5.33 -2.26 -1.22
CA PHE A 28 5.87 -2.26 -2.58
C PHE A 28 5.83 -3.68 -3.13
N VAL A 29 4.99 -3.90 -4.13
CA VAL A 29 4.85 -5.20 -4.78
C VAL A 29 5.46 -5.11 -6.16
N LYS A 30 6.32 -6.07 -6.51
CA LYS A 30 6.83 -6.24 -7.87
C LYS A 30 5.74 -6.87 -8.74
N ALA A 31 4.82 -6.04 -9.19
CA ALA A 31 3.66 -6.40 -9.99
C ALA A 31 3.26 -5.21 -10.87
N GLY A 32 2.53 -5.46 -11.96
CA GLY A 32 2.12 -4.43 -12.91
C GLY A 32 1.87 -5.02 -14.28
N SER A 33 1.56 -4.16 -15.26
CA SER A 33 1.15 -4.62 -16.60
C SER A 33 2.21 -5.41 -17.36
N ARG A 34 3.49 -5.33 -16.97
CA ARG A 34 4.56 -6.19 -17.52
C ARG A 34 4.36 -7.67 -17.18
N PHE A 35 3.67 -7.97 -16.10
CA PHE A 35 3.41 -9.34 -15.62
C PHE A 35 2.03 -9.86 -16.04
N GLU A 36 1.30 -9.09 -16.86
CA GLU A 36 0.03 -9.52 -17.44
C GLU A 36 0.27 -10.49 -18.61
N THR A 37 -0.69 -11.39 -18.81
CA THR A 37 -0.81 -12.26 -19.97
C THR A 37 -1.94 -11.73 -20.87
N SER A 38 -2.06 -12.28 -22.08
CA SER A 38 -3.15 -11.96 -23.00
C SER A 38 -4.56 -12.19 -22.42
N GLU A 39 -4.68 -13.05 -21.40
CA GLU A 39 -5.96 -13.38 -20.77
C GLU A 39 -6.36 -12.40 -19.66
N ASN A 40 -5.42 -11.63 -19.10
CA ASN A 40 -5.64 -10.77 -17.92
C ASN A 40 -5.19 -9.32 -18.13
N LEU A 41 -5.14 -8.88 -19.38
CA LEU A 41 -4.80 -7.50 -19.73
C LEU A 41 -5.68 -6.50 -18.97
N GLY A 42 -5.02 -5.53 -18.32
CA GLY A 42 -5.68 -4.49 -17.54
C GLY A 42 -6.01 -4.85 -16.08
N VAL A 43 -5.76 -6.09 -15.64
CA VAL A 43 -6.00 -6.49 -14.24
C VAL A 43 -5.20 -5.64 -13.26
N SER A 44 -3.97 -5.23 -13.59
CA SER A 44 -3.17 -4.34 -12.73
C SER A 44 -3.87 -2.98 -12.52
N HIS A 45 -4.54 -2.47 -13.55
CA HIS A 45 -5.30 -1.22 -13.45
C HIS A 45 -6.56 -1.41 -12.61
N VAL A 46 -7.27 -2.53 -12.79
CA VAL A 46 -8.45 -2.88 -11.99
C VAL A 46 -8.07 -3.04 -10.52
N LEU A 47 -6.99 -3.75 -10.20
CA LEU A 47 -6.48 -3.90 -8.84
C LEU A 47 -6.13 -2.56 -8.19
N ARG A 48 -5.65 -1.59 -8.99
CA ARG A 48 -5.33 -0.24 -8.50
C ARG A 48 -6.60 0.50 -8.10
N LEU A 49 -7.64 0.43 -8.92
CA LEU A 49 -8.95 1.03 -8.62
C LEU A 49 -9.64 0.33 -7.45
N ALA A 50 -9.43 -0.98 -7.31
CA ALA A 50 -10.05 -1.79 -6.25
C ALA A 50 -9.41 -1.65 -4.87
N ALA A 51 -8.28 -0.94 -4.76
CA ALA A 51 -7.47 -0.93 -3.55
C ALA A 51 -8.19 -0.42 -2.28
N ASN A 52 -9.12 0.52 -2.45
CA ASN A 52 -9.87 1.13 -1.34
C ASN A 52 -11.31 0.58 -1.23
N LEU A 53 -11.60 -0.55 -1.88
CA LEU A 53 -12.88 -1.23 -1.74
C LEU A 53 -12.93 -2.05 -0.43
N THR A 54 -13.87 -2.97 -0.34
CA THR A 54 -14.05 -3.82 0.83
C THR A 54 -12.95 -4.89 0.94
N THR A 55 -12.64 -5.28 2.16
CA THR A 55 -11.90 -6.51 2.48
C THR A 55 -12.85 -7.53 3.12
N LYS A 56 -12.35 -8.72 3.44
CA LYS A 56 -13.11 -9.73 4.22
C LYS A 56 -13.45 -9.25 5.64
N GLY A 57 -12.68 -8.32 6.20
CA GLY A 57 -12.82 -7.85 7.59
C GLY A 57 -13.38 -6.43 7.75
N ALA A 58 -13.48 -5.65 6.67
CA ALA A 58 -13.95 -4.28 6.71
C ALA A 58 -14.62 -3.87 5.40
N SER A 59 -15.77 -3.19 5.49
CA SER A 59 -16.43 -2.57 4.34
C SER A 59 -15.63 -1.37 3.84
N ALA A 60 -15.86 -0.97 2.58
CA ALA A 60 -15.25 0.25 2.03
C ALA A 60 -15.57 1.49 2.89
N PHE A 61 -16.81 1.58 3.41
CA PHE A 61 -17.21 2.64 4.35
C PHE A 61 -16.37 2.62 5.63
N LYS A 62 -16.19 1.44 6.25
CA LYS A 62 -15.39 1.30 7.48
C LYS A 62 -13.93 1.70 7.23
N ILE A 63 -13.36 1.30 6.09
CA ILE A 63 -11.99 1.66 5.71
C ILE A 63 -11.86 3.18 5.55
N CYS A 64 -12.72 3.79 4.73
CA CYS A 64 -12.73 5.24 4.49
C CYS A 64 -12.87 6.02 5.80
N HIS A 65 -13.89 5.70 6.60
CA HIS A 65 -14.13 6.36 7.87
C HIS A 65 -12.96 6.20 8.85
N SER A 66 -12.32 5.03 8.91
CA SER A 66 -11.20 4.81 9.83
C SER A 66 -9.97 5.62 9.40
N VAL A 67 -9.68 5.70 8.10
CA VAL A 67 -8.57 6.50 7.58
C VAL A 67 -8.83 7.99 7.81
N GLU A 68 -10.04 8.48 7.53
CA GLU A 68 -10.42 9.88 7.72
C GLU A 68 -10.47 10.29 9.20
N ALA A 69 -10.92 9.40 10.09
CA ALA A 69 -10.96 9.67 11.53
C ALA A 69 -9.56 9.91 12.14
N LEU A 70 -8.53 9.28 11.57
CA LEU A 70 -7.12 9.48 11.94
C LEU A 70 -6.48 10.66 11.19
N GLY A 71 -7.23 11.37 10.34
CA GLY A 71 -6.70 12.40 9.46
C GLY A 71 -5.67 11.88 8.45
N GLY A 72 -5.65 10.57 8.21
CA GLY A 72 -4.71 9.91 7.33
C GLY A 72 -5.16 9.92 5.87
N SER A 73 -4.29 9.41 5.00
CA SER A 73 -4.62 9.22 3.58
C SER A 73 -4.10 7.88 3.07
N LEU A 74 -4.86 7.26 2.15
CA LEU A 74 -4.50 6.01 1.49
C LEU A 74 -4.41 6.24 -0.01
N SER A 75 -3.26 5.95 -0.59
CA SER A 75 -2.97 6.16 -2.00
C SER A 75 -2.36 4.92 -2.63
N VAL A 76 -2.62 4.72 -3.93
CA VAL A 76 -2.08 3.58 -4.68
C VAL A 76 -1.56 4.03 -6.04
N THR A 77 -0.30 3.70 -6.29
CA THR A 77 0.38 4.00 -7.56
C THR A 77 0.77 2.71 -8.25
N GLY A 78 0.30 2.55 -9.49
CA GLY A 78 0.65 1.42 -10.36
C GLY A 78 1.57 1.86 -11.49
N SER A 79 2.64 1.11 -11.72
CA SER A 79 3.56 1.22 -12.85
C SER A 79 3.49 -0.07 -13.69
N ARG A 80 4.33 -0.19 -14.73
CA ARG A 80 4.45 -1.43 -15.50
C ARG A 80 5.02 -2.58 -14.66
N GLU A 81 5.83 -2.28 -13.66
CA GLU A 81 6.59 -3.30 -12.92
C GLU A 81 6.40 -3.28 -11.40
N THR A 82 5.80 -2.21 -10.89
CA THR A 82 5.60 -2.01 -9.46
C THR A 82 4.19 -1.55 -9.16
N MET A 83 3.65 -2.03 -8.06
CA MET A 83 2.39 -1.59 -7.48
C MET A 83 2.64 -1.22 -6.04
N VAL A 84 2.33 0.03 -5.68
CA VAL A 84 2.69 0.63 -4.41
C VAL A 84 1.42 1.09 -3.72
N TYR A 85 1.22 0.61 -2.50
CA TYR A 85 0.12 0.99 -1.62
C TYR A 85 0.71 1.77 -0.46
N THR A 86 0.30 3.03 -0.27
CA THR A 86 0.87 3.94 0.71
C THR A 86 -0.22 4.49 1.62
N ALA A 87 0.02 4.41 2.93
CA ALA A 87 -0.81 5.02 3.96
C ALA A 87 0.02 6.05 4.72
N ASP A 88 -0.50 7.27 4.83
CA ASP A 88 0.12 8.38 5.54
C ASP A 88 -0.77 8.75 6.74
N CYS A 89 -0.17 8.92 7.92
CA CYS A 89 -0.86 9.26 9.16
C CYS A 89 0.05 10.09 10.10
N LEU A 90 -0.52 10.57 11.20
CA LEU A 90 0.28 11.12 12.30
C LEU A 90 1.06 9.98 12.98
N ARG A 91 2.22 10.30 13.59
CA ARG A 91 3.06 9.30 14.25
C ARG A 91 2.36 8.57 15.40
N ASP A 92 1.47 9.25 16.10
CA ASP A 92 0.86 8.74 17.34
C ASP A 92 -0.45 7.94 17.09
N ASP A 93 -0.85 7.81 15.83
CA ASP A 93 -2.05 7.11 15.34
C ASP A 93 -1.70 5.77 14.67
#